data_AF-A0A7X7LC99-F1
#
_entry.id   AF-A0A7X7LC99-F1
#
_cell.length_a   1.000
_cell.length_b   1.000
_cell.length_c   1.000
_cell.angle_alpha   90.00
_cell.angle_beta   90.00
_cell.angle_gamma   90.00
#
_symmetry.space_group_name_H-M   'P 1'
#
loop_
_entity.id
_entity.type
_entity.pdbx_description
1 polymer ?
#
loop_
_entity_poly.entity_id
_entity_poly.type
_entity_poly.pdbx_seq_one_letter_code
_entity_poly.pdbx_strand_id
1 'polypeptide(L)'
;IIIAYSHCIAHGINMSLGFDEHKKAVECGHWPLYRFDPRLRKEGKNPLQFESKPPKTSFADYAYGENRYRTLKASKPEVAAELMKNAEEAVRARFQLYQKLAAITPDAPAAG
;
A
#
# COMPACT_ATOMS: atom_id res chain seq x y z
N ILE A 1 8.79 10.85 10.93
CA ILE A 1 8.44 11.08 9.50
C ILE A 1 6.99 10.68 9.33
N ILE A 2 6.22 11.44 8.56
CA ILE A 2 4.85 11.10 8.16
C ILE A 2 4.81 11.13 6.63
N ILE A 3 4.32 10.05 6.02
CA ILE A 3 4.14 9.96 4.57
C ILE A 3 2.63 9.85 4.32
N ALA A 4 2.04 10.91 3.76
CA ALA A 4 0.60 10.98 3.49
C ALA A 4 0.33 10.80 1.99
N TYR A 5 -0.49 9.81 1.63
CA TYR A 5 -0.94 9.64 0.26
C TYR A 5 -1.83 10.82 -0.14
N SER A 6 -1.44 11.52 -1.21
CA SER A 6 -2.15 12.70 -1.70
C SER A 6 -2.59 12.42 -3.13
N HIS A 7 -3.90 12.47 -3.38
CA HIS A 7 -4.42 12.33 -4.72
C HIS A 7 -4.17 13.64 -5.49
N CYS A 8 -4.05 13.56 -6.81
CA CYS A 8 -3.74 14.71 -7.66
C CYS A 8 -4.53 14.65 -8.95
N ILE A 9 -4.79 15.81 -9.56
CA ILE A 9 -5.37 15.91 -10.90
C ILE A 9 -4.59 15.08 -11.93
N ALA A 10 -3.27 14.93 -11.75
CA ALA A 10 -2.41 14.13 -12.62
C ALA A 10 -2.71 12.62 -12.57
N HIS A 11 -3.42 12.14 -11.55
CA HIS A 11 -3.91 10.76 -11.55
C HIS A 11 -5.08 10.59 -12.52
N GLY A 12 -5.79 11.68 -12.82
CA GLY A 12 -6.94 11.74 -13.72
C GLY A 12 -8.11 10.94 -13.18
N ILE A 13 -8.55 11.34 -11.98
CA ILE A 13 -9.73 10.88 -11.27
C ILE A 13 -10.77 12.01 -11.22
N ASN A 14 -12.02 11.69 -10.86
CA ASN A 14 -12.96 12.72 -10.46
C ASN A 14 -12.54 13.25 -9.07
N MET A 15 -12.06 14.51 -9.02
CA MET A 15 -11.56 15.12 -7.79
C MET A 15 -12.62 15.27 -6.70
N SER A 16 -13.92 15.28 -7.04
CA SER A 16 -14.99 15.27 -6.03
C SER A 16 -15.05 13.96 -5.24
N LEU A 17 -14.43 12.88 -5.75
CA LEU A 17 -14.35 11.55 -5.13
C LEU A 17 -12.93 11.24 -4.62
N GLY A 18 -12.06 12.24 -4.47
CA GLY A 18 -10.66 12.02 -4.09
C GLY A 18 -10.48 11.31 -2.73
N PHE A 19 -11.40 11.53 -1.79
CA PHE A 19 -11.41 10.82 -0.50
C PHE A 19 -11.75 9.32 -0.67
N ASP A 20 -12.72 9.00 -1.53
CA ASP A 20 -13.04 7.61 -1.83
C ASP A 20 -11.87 6.90 -2.52
N GLU A 21 -11.10 7.64 -3.32
CA GLU A 21 -9.91 7.11 -3.99
C GLU A 21 -8.80 6.76 -2.99
N HIS A 22 -8.61 7.57 -1.95
CA HIS A 22 -7.73 7.22 -0.82
C HIS A 22 -8.17 5.93 -0.13
N LYS A 23 -9.47 5.79 0.12
CA LYS A 23 -10.03 4.58 0.71
C LYS A 23 -9.76 3.36 -0.16
N LYS A 24 -10.00 3.43 -1.47
CA LYS A 24 -9.72 2.34 -2.41
C LYS A 24 -8.23 1.98 -2.45
N ALA A 25 -7.34 2.98 -2.46
CA ALA A 25 -5.89 2.75 -2.45
C ALA A 25 -5.44 1.93 -1.23
N VAL A 26 -6.05 2.16 -0.05
CA VAL A 26 -5.80 1.36 1.15
C VAL A 26 -6.49 -0.01 1.06
N GLU A 27 -7.75 -0.05 0.61
CA GLU A 27 -8.56 -1.28 0.53
C GLU A 27 -8.04 -2.31 -0.48
N CYS A 28 -7.32 -1.90 -1.52
CA CYS A 28 -6.64 -2.81 -2.46
C CYS A 28 -5.21 -3.17 -2.04
N GLY A 29 -4.72 -2.63 -0.92
CA GLY A 29 -3.36 -2.83 -0.42
C GLY A 29 -2.28 -2.01 -1.13
N HIS A 30 -2.64 -1.18 -2.11
CA HIS A 30 -1.69 -0.30 -2.81
C HIS A 30 -0.98 0.65 -1.84
N TRP A 31 -1.72 1.22 -0.89
CA TRP A 31 -1.17 2.12 0.12
C TRP A 31 -1.33 1.55 1.54
N PRO A 32 -0.35 0.78 2.05
CA PRO A 32 -0.42 0.25 3.39
C PRO A 32 -0.22 1.35 4.44
N LEU A 33 -1.08 1.35 5.45
CA LEU A 33 -0.99 2.12 6.68
C LEU A 33 -0.20 1.34 7.74
N TYR A 34 0.85 1.97 8.25
CA TYR A 34 1.67 1.48 9.34
C TYR A 34 2.35 2.65 10.07
N ARG A 35 2.80 2.36 11.29
CA ARG A 35 3.58 3.29 12.12
C ARG A 35 4.84 2.60 12.60
N PHE A 36 5.94 3.34 12.63
CA PHE A 36 7.18 2.89 13.23
C PHE A 36 7.51 3.76 14.43
N ASP A 37 7.44 3.19 15.62
CA ASP A 37 7.81 3.87 16.87
C ASP A 37 9.06 3.22 17.48
N PRO A 38 10.25 3.84 17.33
CA PRO A 38 11.49 3.33 17.88
C PRO A 38 11.48 3.16 19.40
N ARG A 39 10.61 3.87 20.13
CA ARG A 39 10.56 3.84 21.60
C ARG A 39 10.09 2.49 22.11
N LEU A 40 9.24 1.80 21.36
CA LEU A 40 8.73 0.46 21.70
C LEU A 40 9.83 -0.58 21.86
N ARG A 41 11.00 -0.40 21.21
CA ARG A 41 12.15 -1.29 21.41
C ARG A 41 12.62 -1.30 22.86
N LYS A 42 12.57 -0.16 23.55
CA LYS A 42 12.95 -0.05 24.98
C LYS A 42 11.98 -0.81 25.89
N GLU A 43 10.77 -1.06 25.42
CA GLU A 43 9.74 -1.84 26.12
C GLU A 43 9.74 -3.33 25.70
N GLY A 44 10.70 -3.76 24.87
CA GLY A 44 10.73 -5.11 24.33
C GLY A 44 9.60 -5.40 23.32
N LYS A 45 8.98 -4.36 22.74
CA LYS A 45 7.88 -4.47 21.78
C LYS A 45 8.36 -4.19 20.35
N ASN A 46 7.63 -4.74 19.37
CA ASN A 46 7.93 -4.51 17.97
C ASN A 46 7.67 -3.04 17.61
N PRO A 47 8.66 -2.29 17.09
CA PRO A 47 8.49 -0.90 16.72
C PRO A 47 7.57 -0.70 15.51
N LEU A 48 7.33 -1.72 14.68
CA LEU A 48 6.42 -1.64 13.55
C LEU A 48 5.00 -2.04 13.96
N GLN A 49 4.08 -1.09 13.95
CA GLN A 49 2.65 -1.35 14.04
C GLN A 49 2.04 -1.33 12.63
N PHE A 50 1.48 -2.45 12.20
CA PHE A 50 0.79 -2.55 10.91
C PHE A 50 -0.72 -2.41 11.11
N GLU A 51 -1.34 -1.41 10.49
CA GLU A 51 -2.74 -1.02 10.74
C GLU A 51 -3.66 -1.31 9.56
N SER A 52 -3.08 -1.71 8.42
CA SER A 52 -3.86 -2.07 7.24
C SER A 52 -4.60 -3.38 7.45
N LYS A 53 -5.89 -3.38 7.09
CA LYS A 53 -6.68 -4.61 7.01
C LYS A 53 -6.32 -5.39 5.74
N PRO A 54 -6.57 -6.71 5.69
CA PRO A 54 -6.40 -7.49 4.46
C PRO A 54 -7.11 -6.83 3.27
N PRO A 55 -6.49 -6.81 2.07
CA PRO A 55 -7.10 -6.23 0.89
C PRO A 55 -8.47 -6.86 0.59
N LYS A 56 -9.43 -6.02 0.22
CA LYS A 56 -10.81 -6.41 -0.13
C LYS A 56 -11.10 -6.37 -1.62
N THR A 57 -10.27 -5.65 -2.37
CA THR A 57 -10.39 -5.43 -3.82
C THR A 57 -9.03 -5.68 -4.47
N SER A 58 -9.02 -5.90 -5.79
CA SER A 58 -7.78 -6.08 -6.54
C SER A 58 -7.06 -4.74 -6.75
N PHE A 59 -5.75 -4.79 -7.02
CA PHE A 59 -5.03 -3.58 -7.38
C PHE A 59 -5.51 -3.07 -8.75
N ALA A 60 -5.83 -3.97 -9.67
CA ALA A 60 -6.36 -3.63 -10.99
C ALA A 60 -7.67 -2.83 -10.92
N ASP A 61 -8.60 -3.18 -10.03
CA ASP A 61 -9.88 -2.45 -9.87
C ASP A 61 -9.67 -1.00 -9.45
N TYR A 62 -8.74 -0.77 -8.54
CA TYR A 62 -8.31 0.57 -8.13
C TYR A 62 -7.59 1.29 -9.28
N ALA A 63 -6.54 0.67 -9.84
CA ALA A 63 -5.68 1.30 -10.84
C ALA A 63 -6.47 1.71 -12.09
N TYR A 64 -7.40 0.88 -12.58
CA TYR A 64 -8.23 1.24 -13.73
C TYR A 64 -9.31 2.28 -13.43
N GLY A 65 -9.47 2.68 -12.16
CA GLY A 65 -10.18 3.89 -11.74
C GLY A 65 -9.47 5.21 -12.10
N GLU A 66 -8.17 5.17 -12.41
CA GLU A 66 -7.36 6.36 -12.68
C GLU A 66 -6.86 6.42 -14.14
N ASN A 67 -6.91 7.59 -14.79
CA ASN A 67 -6.45 7.75 -16.17
C ASN A 67 -4.97 7.45 -16.37
N ARG A 68 -4.12 7.69 -15.35
CA ARG A 68 -2.69 7.41 -15.43
C ARG A 68 -2.37 5.93 -15.74
N TYR A 69 -3.27 5.00 -15.40
CA TYR A 69 -3.15 3.59 -15.78
C TYR A 69 -3.95 3.26 -17.04
N ARG A 70 -5.16 3.81 -17.20
CA ARG A 70 -6.00 3.56 -18.38
C ARG A 70 -5.33 3.97 -19.69
N THR A 71 -4.53 5.03 -19.67
CA THR A 71 -3.82 5.52 -20.86
C THR A 71 -2.87 4.46 -21.43
N LEU A 72 -2.14 3.74 -20.57
CA LEU A 72 -1.28 2.64 -20.99
C LEU A 72 -2.09 1.45 -21.50
N LYS A 73 -3.19 1.10 -20.82
CA LYS A 73 -4.10 0.03 -21.26
C LYS A 73 -4.67 0.29 -22.66
N ALA A 74 -5.03 1.53 -22.95
CA ALA A 74 -5.57 1.91 -24.25
C ALA A 74 -4.52 1.91 -25.37
N SER A 75 -3.31 2.39 -25.08
CA SER A 75 -2.25 2.55 -26.09
C SER A 75 -1.42 1.29 -26.31
N LYS A 76 -1.21 0.46 -25.29
CA LYS A 76 -0.38 -0.76 -25.32
C LYS A 76 -1.01 -1.87 -24.45
N PRO A 77 -2.11 -2.51 -24.90
CA PRO A 77 -2.89 -3.43 -24.07
C PRO A 77 -2.09 -4.62 -23.52
N GLU A 78 -1.24 -5.25 -24.33
CA GLU A 78 -0.45 -6.41 -23.93
C GLU A 78 0.57 -6.05 -22.84
N VAL A 79 1.32 -4.96 -23.05
CA VAL A 79 2.28 -4.42 -22.07
C VAL A 79 1.57 -4.01 -20.78
N ALA A 80 0.39 -3.40 -20.88
CA ALA A 80 -0.40 -3.01 -19.71
C ALA A 80 -0.84 -4.23 -18.90
N ALA A 81 -1.24 -5.33 -19.55
CA ALA A 81 -1.62 -6.56 -18.88
C ALA A 81 -0.44 -7.19 -18.12
N GLU A 82 0.74 -7.26 -18.74
CA GLU A 82 1.96 -7.76 -18.11
C GLU A 82 2.36 -6.92 -16.89
N LEU A 83 2.43 -5.59 -17.06
CA LEU A 83 2.80 -4.68 -15.98
C LEU A 83 1.76 -4.67 -14.85
N MET A 84 0.48 -4.83 -15.16
CA MET A 84 -0.57 -4.93 -14.14
C MET A 84 -0.39 -6.20 -13.30
N LYS A 85 -0.09 -7.34 -13.93
CA LYS A 85 0.23 -8.58 -13.20
C LYS A 85 1.43 -8.37 -12.26
N ASN A 86 2.51 -7.77 -12.76
CA ASN A 86 3.70 -7.49 -11.94
C ASN A 86 3.38 -6.54 -10.78
N ALA A 87 2.55 -5.52 -11.01
CA ALA A 87 2.14 -4.58 -9.99
C ALA A 87 1.26 -5.22 -8.91
N GLU A 88 0.32 -6.09 -9.28
CA GLU A 88 -0.48 -6.88 -8.32
C GLU A 88 0.40 -7.75 -7.42
N GLU A 89 1.37 -8.44 -8.02
CA GLU A 89 2.33 -9.27 -7.30
C GLU A 89 3.17 -8.43 -6.32
N ALA A 90 3.66 -7.27 -6.76
CA ALA A 90 4.43 -6.34 -5.93
C ALA A 90 3.61 -5.78 -4.76
N VAL A 91 2.35 -5.38 -5.00
CA VAL A 91 1.43 -4.89 -3.97
C VAL A 91 1.18 -5.98 -2.92
N ARG A 92 0.88 -7.21 -3.36
CA ARG A 92 0.67 -8.35 -2.48
C ARG A 92 1.93 -8.69 -1.67
N ALA A 93 3.08 -8.75 -2.32
CA ALA A 93 4.36 -9.06 -1.66
C ALA A 93 4.72 -8.01 -0.60
N ARG A 94 4.55 -6.72 -0.91
CA ARG A 94 4.81 -5.62 0.03
C ARG A 94 3.87 -5.69 1.24
N PHE A 95 2.59 -5.94 1.03
CA PHE A 95 1.62 -6.10 2.11
C PHE A 95 2.02 -7.25 3.04
N GLN A 96 2.32 -8.43 2.47
CA GLN A 96 2.73 -9.60 3.23
C GLN A 96 4.05 -9.38 3.98
N LEU A 97 5.00 -8.66 3.40
CA LEU A 97 6.25 -8.32 4.07
C LEU A 97 5.99 -7.50 5.33
N TYR A 98 5.21 -6.43 5.25
CA TYR A 98 4.91 -5.61 6.42
C TYR A 98 4.10 -6.36 7.48
N GLN A 99 3.15 -7.20 7.06
CA GLN A 99 2.42 -8.06 7.97
C GLN A 99 3.35 -9.02 8.72
N LYS A 100 4.30 -9.65 8.02
CA LYS A 100 5.32 -10.52 8.64
C LYS A 100 6.22 -9.73 9.59
N LEU A 101 6.73 -8.57 9.16
CA LEU A 101 7.59 -7.72 9.98
C LEU A 101 6.90 -7.28 11.28
N ALA A 102 5.60 -6.97 11.24
CA ALA A 102 4.83 -6.59 12.42
C ALA A 102 4.53 -7.79 13.35
N ALA A 103 4.58 -9.02 12.83
CA ALA A 103 4.39 -10.24 13.61
C ALA A 103 5.71 -10.77 14.23
N ILE A 104 6.86 -10.17 13.92
CA ILE A 104 8.15 -10.55 14.54
C ILE A 104 8.10 -10.19 16.03
N THR A 105 8.37 -11.19 16.88
CA THR A 105 8.65 -10.96 18.29
C THR A 105 10.07 -10.42 18.42
N PRO A 106 10.29 -9.25 19.06
CA PRO A 106 11.63 -8.75 19.31
C PRO A 106 12.39 -9.71 20.22
N ASP A 107 13.68 -9.89 19.96
CA ASP A 107 14.57 -10.55 20.91
C ASP A 107 14.61 -9.77 22.24
N ALA A 108 14.87 -10.48 23.34
CA ALA A 108 15.00 -9.86 24.65
C ALA A 108 15.98 -8.68 24.58
N PRO A 109 15.69 -7.55 25.26
CA PRO A 109 16.56 -6.38 25.20
C PRO A 109 17.98 -6.79 25.58
N ALA A 110 18.95 -6.45 24.73
CA ALA A 110 20.36 -6.64 25.06
C ALA A 110 20.62 -5.93 26.40
N ALA A 111 21.06 -6.69 27.40
CA ALA A 111 21.45 -6.17 28.69
C ALA A 111 22.52 -5.10 28.46
N GLY A 112 22.17 -3.84 28.73
CA GLY A 112 23.09 -2.71 28.78
C GLY A 112 23.34 -2.32 30.22
#